data_AF-A0AAD9YUY3-F1
#
_entry.id   AF-A0AAD9YUY3-F1
#
_cell.length_a   1.000
_cell.length_b   1.000
_cell.length_c   1.000
_cell.angle_alpha   90.00
_cell.angle_beta   90.00
_cell.angle_gamma   90.00
#
_symmetry.space_group_name_H-M   'P 1'
#
loop_
_entity.id
_entity.type
_entity.pdbx_description
1 polymer ?
#
loop_
_entity_poly.entity_id
_entity_poly.type
_entity_poly.pdbx_seq_one_letter_code
_entity_poly.pdbx_strand_id
1 'polypeptide(L)'
;MNGLLVQKATSSTTTLSTPSTPLNKVARDNPMAQNAYEWSTPRKVKDLGDQLHIFSQLEQSIATQRQLFRKVKKGFQEQSFALATAQQKIELLEAKVANTASRKRKAVELDLNTKFATIKEVRQAQIEAGEAESDSDESSASELPSEAESCIIVASRGS
;
A
#
# COMPACT_ATOMS: atom_id res chain seq x y z
N MET A 1 47.81 4.25 53.59
CA MET A 1 46.97 5.45 53.42
C MET A 1 46.01 5.19 52.28
N ASN A 2 44.76 5.54 52.53
CA ASN A 2 43.53 5.40 51.74
C ASN A 2 43.70 5.84 50.27
N GLY A 3 42.92 5.40 49.29
CA GLY A 3 41.65 4.71 49.36
C GLY A 3 41.11 4.30 48.00
N LEU A 4 40.15 3.38 48.09
CA LEU A 4 39.27 2.81 47.07
C LEU A 4 38.30 3.88 46.54
N LEU A 5 38.12 4.00 45.23
CA LEU A 5 36.94 4.68 44.66
C LEU A 5 36.33 3.84 43.54
N VAL A 6 35.30 3.09 43.94
CA VAL A 6 34.30 2.48 43.07
C VAL A 6 33.35 3.59 42.61
N GLN A 7 33.08 3.68 41.31
CA GLN A 7 31.90 4.41 40.82
C GLN A 7 31.01 3.50 39.98
N LYS A 8 29.73 3.76 40.17
CA LYS A 8 28.58 2.86 40.14
C LYS A 8 27.83 3.03 38.83
N ALA A 9 27.26 1.93 38.33
CA ALA A 9 26.34 1.93 37.21
C ALA A 9 25.05 2.69 37.56
N THR A 10 24.58 3.52 36.63
CA THR A 10 23.18 3.98 36.59
C THR A 10 22.65 3.81 35.18
N SER A 11 21.81 2.79 35.00
CA SER A 11 20.91 2.63 33.87
C SER A 11 19.83 3.71 33.92
N SER A 12 19.54 4.38 32.81
CA SER A 12 18.31 5.18 32.65
C SER A 12 17.65 4.89 31.31
N THR A 13 16.66 4.02 31.39
CA THR A 13 15.57 3.81 30.43
C THR A 13 14.66 5.04 30.45
N THR A 14 14.46 5.72 29.32
CA THR A 14 13.30 6.62 29.10
C THR A 14 12.96 6.72 27.60
N THR A 15 11.94 5.95 27.21
CA THR A 15 10.80 6.20 26.30
C THR A 15 10.91 7.08 25.04
N LEU A 16 10.30 6.54 23.97
CA LEU A 16 9.89 7.21 22.72
C LEU A 16 9.31 8.62 22.93
N SER A 17 9.69 9.55 22.05
CA SER A 17 8.92 10.76 21.76
C SER A 17 8.93 11.03 20.27
N THR A 18 7.78 10.78 19.64
CA THR A 18 7.42 11.20 18.29
C THR A 18 7.07 12.69 18.31
N PRO A 19 7.73 13.58 17.56
CA PRO A 19 7.20 14.91 17.32
C PRO A 19 6.26 14.89 16.11
N SER A 20 4.96 14.83 16.38
CA SER A 20 3.89 15.18 15.46
C SER A 20 3.56 16.67 15.59
N THR A 21 3.72 17.47 14.52
CA THR A 21 3.09 18.80 14.37
C THR A 21 3.14 19.24 12.89
N PRO A 22 2.31 20.20 12.41
CA PRO A 22 1.27 19.92 11.42
C PRO A 22 1.47 20.66 10.08
N LEU A 23 0.73 20.21 9.09
CA LEU A 23 0.57 20.79 7.77
C LEU A 23 -0.20 22.14 7.84
N ASN A 24 0.45 23.28 7.58
CA ASN A 24 0.00 24.28 6.58
C ASN A 24 0.88 25.55 6.49
N LYS A 25 1.44 25.75 5.28
CA LYS A 25 1.36 26.96 4.43
C LYS A 25 1.75 28.33 5.00
N VAL A 26 3.02 28.70 4.80
CA VAL A 26 3.40 30.01 4.21
C VAL A 26 4.59 29.79 3.28
N ALA A 27 4.29 29.67 1.99
CA ALA A 27 5.28 29.87 0.94
C ALA A 27 5.35 31.37 0.67
N ARG A 28 6.45 32.01 1.04
CA ARG A 28 6.98 33.17 0.34
C ARG A 28 8.43 33.42 0.78
N ASP A 29 9.26 33.45 -0.26
CA ASP A 29 10.59 34.10 -0.32
C ASP A 29 11.78 33.30 0.24
N ASN A 30 11.92 32.05 -0.22
CA ASN A 30 13.23 31.42 -0.32
C ASN A 30 13.73 31.52 -1.78
N PRO A 31 14.81 32.27 -2.09
CA PRO A 31 15.37 32.34 -3.45
C PRO A 31 15.83 30.98 -3.99
N MET A 32 15.95 29.96 -3.13
CA MET A 32 16.24 28.58 -3.51
C MET A 32 15.09 27.90 -4.27
N ALA A 33 13.86 28.43 -4.22
CA ALA A 33 12.69 27.85 -4.89
C ALA A 33 12.64 28.12 -6.40
N GLN A 34 13.44 29.07 -6.92
CA GLN A 34 13.47 29.40 -8.36
C GLN A 34 14.26 28.37 -9.19
N ASN A 35 15.10 27.57 -8.54
CA ASN A 35 15.91 26.51 -9.14
C ASN A 35 15.45 25.11 -8.69
N ALA A 36 14.15 24.93 -8.46
CA ALA A 36 13.58 23.65 -8.05
C ALA A 36 13.59 22.65 -9.21
N TYR A 37 14.76 22.05 -9.47
CA TYR A 37 14.87 20.90 -10.36
C TYR A 37 14.14 19.71 -9.72
N GLU A 38 13.21 19.09 -10.45
CA GLU A 38 12.48 17.92 -9.99
C GLU A 38 13.43 16.70 -9.98
N TRP A 39 13.90 16.33 -8.81
CA TRP A 39 14.76 15.17 -8.63
C TRP A 39 13.93 13.88 -8.73
N SER A 40 14.19 13.08 -9.76
CA SER A 40 13.66 11.72 -9.87
C SER A 40 14.64 10.72 -9.29
N THR A 41 14.16 9.60 -8.75
CA THR A 41 15.04 8.51 -8.28
C THR A 41 15.73 7.85 -9.48
N PRO A 42 17.05 7.97 -9.64
CA PRO A 42 17.73 7.49 -10.83
C PRO A 42 17.67 5.96 -10.88
N ARG A 43 17.14 5.43 -11.98
CA ARG A 43 16.99 3.97 -12.16
C ARG A 43 18.22 3.33 -12.78
N LYS A 44 19.07 4.13 -13.44
CA LYS A 44 20.25 3.69 -14.18
C LYS A 44 21.41 4.66 -13.95
N VAL A 45 22.64 4.19 -14.15
CA VAL A 45 23.86 5.02 -14.01
C VAL A 45 23.85 6.24 -14.94
N LYS A 46 23.26 6.11 -16.14
CA LYS A 46 23.15 7.22 -17.11
C LYS A 46 22.22 8.33 -16.62
N ASP A 47 21.08 7.96 -16.05
CA ASP A 47 20.06 8.87 -15.51
C ASP A 47 20.64 9.68 -14.34
N LEU A 48 21.37 9.01 -13.44
CA LEU A 48 22.15 9.66 -12.41
C LEU A 48 23.20 10.63 -13.00
N GLY A 49 23.86 10.24 -14.09
CA GLY A 49 24.83 11.11 -14.79
C GLY A 49 24.20 12.37 -15.36
N ASP A 50 23.03 12.25 -15.98
CA ASP A 50 22.29 13.35 -16.59
C ASP A 50 21.80 14.34 -15.52
N GLN A 51 21.26 13.83 -14.41
CA GLN A 51 20.85 14.64 -13.26
C GLN A 51 22.03 15.39 -12.62
N LEU A 52 23.15 14.71 -12.41
CA LEU A 52 24.36 15.32 -11.85
C LEU A 52 24.96 16.39 -12.79
N HIS A 53 24.81 16.22 -14.09
CA HIS A 53 25.25 17.21 -15.08
C HIS A 53 24.39 18.48 -15.02
N ILE A 54 23.08 18.34 -14.87
CA ILE A 54 22.17 19.47 -14.69
C ILE A 54 22.54 20.22 -13.40
N PHE A 55 22.72 19.51 -12.29
CA PHE A 55 23.11 20.14 -11.04
C PHE A 55 24.45 20.91 -11.13
N SER A 56 25.42 20.40 -11.90
CA SER A 56 26.68 21.11 -12.16
C SER A 56 26.52 22.44 -12.91
N GLN A 57 25.40 22.65 -13.60
CA GLN A 57 25.12 23.89 -14.33
C GLN A 57 24.35 24.90 -13.48
N LEU A 58 23.57 24.45 -12.48
CA LEU A 58 22.77 25.34 -11.62
C LEU A 58 23.58 25.94 -10.46
N GLU A 59 24.60 25.25 -9.95
CA GLU A 59 25.36 25.70 -8.77
C GLU A 59 26.75 26.21 -9.17
N GLN A 60 27.16 27.37 -8.65
CA GLN A 60 28.54 27.87 -8.81
C GLN A 60 29.48 26.89 -8.09
N SER A 61 30.40 26.29 -8.85
CA SER A 61 31.11 25.07 -8.47
C SER A 61 31.69 25.08 -7.05
N ILE A 62 31.21 24.16 -6.20
CA ILE A 62 31.86 23.86 -4.92
C ILE A 62 33.08 22.98 -5.24
N ALA A 63 34.27 23.32 -4.71
CA ALA A 63 35.53 22.63 -5.03
C ALA A 63 35.48 21.10 -4.81
N THR A 64 34.57 20.61 -3.97
CA THR A 64 34.40 19.19 -3.63
C THR A 64 33.32 18.48 -4.46
N GLN A 65 32.53 19.20 -5.25
CA GLN A 65 31.36 18.69 -5.98
C GLN A 65 31.72 17.56 -6.96
N ARG A 66 32.79 17.74 -7.75
CA ARG A 66 33.28 16.71 -8.67
C ARG A 66 33.68 15.41 -7.96
N GLN A 67 34.18 15.51 -6.72
CA GLN A 67 34.55 14.33 -5.95
C GLN A 67 33.31 13.61 -5.40
N LEU A 68 32.33 14.38 -4.92
CA LEU A 68 31.04 13.85 -4.50
C LEU A 68 30.37 13.08 -5.64
N PHE A 69 30.28 13.66 -6.83
CA PHE A 69 29.63 12.99 -7.98
C PHE A 69 30.34 11.73 -8.43
N ARG A 70 31.68 11.72 -8.39
CA ARG A 70 32.43 10.49 -8.65
C ARG A 70 32.18 9.43 -7.60
N LYS A 71 32.06 9.80 -6.32
CA LYS A 71 31.74 8.85 -5.24
C LYS A 71 30.33 8.30 -5.39
N VAL A 72 29.35 9.17 -5.64
CA VAL A 72 27.94 8.79 -5.85
C VAL A 72 27.81 7.87 -7.07
N LYS A 73 28.41 8.24 -8.20
CA LYS A 73 28.42 7.40 -9.41
C LYS A 73 29.14 6.05 -9.20
N LYS A 74 30.22 6.03 -8.42
CA LYS A 74 30.95 4.79 -8.09
C LYS A 74 30.19 3.90 -7.11
N GLY A 75 29.42 4.49 -6.19
CA GLY A 75 28.61 3.78 -5.21
C GLY A 75 27.30 3.24 -5.77
N PHE A 76 26.80 3.79 -6.88
CA PHE A 76 25.56 3.34 -7.49
C PHE A 76 25.73 1.98 -8.18
N GLN A 77 25.06 0.96 -7.65
CA GLN A 77 25.03 -0.39 -8.24
C GLN A 77 23.64 -0.68 -8.78
N GLU A 78 23.52 -0.79 -10.12
CA GLU A 78 22.24 -0.99 -10.80
C GLU A 78 21.58 -2.34 -10.43
N GLN A 79 22.38 -3.40 -10.24
CA GLN A 79 21.87 -4.71 -9.83
C GLN A 79 21.26 -4.67 -8.43
N SER A 80 21.95 -4.05 -7.47
CA SER A 80 21.48 -3.90 -6.08
C SER A 80 20.21 -3.06 -6.02
N PHE A 81 20.11 -2.01 -6.83
CA PHE A 81 18.89 -1.21 -6.98
C PHE A 81 17.74 -2.03 -7.58
N ALA A 82 18.00 -2.80 -8.63
CA ALA A 82 16.99 -3.66 -9.25
C ALA A 82 16.48 -4.73 -8.28
N LEU A 83 17.38 -5.35 -7.52
CA LEU A 83 17.06 -6.34 -6.49
C LEU A 83 16.17 -5.72 -5.40
N ALA A 84 16.59 -4.57 -4.83
CA ALA A 84 15.81 -3.88 -3.80
C ALA A 84 14.41 -3.48 -4.30
N THR A 85 14.31 -2.99 -5.55
CA THR A 85 13.02 -2.65 -6.17
C THR A 85 12.13 -3.88 -6.34
N ALA A 86 12.71 -5.02 -6.74
CA ALA A 86 11.98 -6.28 -6.87
C ALA A 86 11.48 -6.78 -5.49
N GLN A 87 12.34 -6.74 -4.46
CA GLN A 87 11.96 -7.09 -3.09
C GLN A 87 10.81 -6.23 -2.57
N GLN A 88 10.92 -4.92 -2.72
CA GLN A 88 9.85 -3.99 -2.32
C GLN A 88 8.52 -4.30 -3.05
N LYS A 89 8.58 -4.66 -4.33
CA LYS A 89 7.39 -5.04 -5.10
C LYS A 89 6.79 -6.35 -4.59
N ILE A 90 7.62 -7.34 -4.25
CA ILE A 90 7.18 -8.60 -3.66
C ILE A 90 6.49 -8.35 -2.33
N GLU A 91 7.11 -7.60 -1.42
CA GLU A 91 6.56 -7.27 -0.10
C GLU A 91 5.20 -6.56 -0.22
N LEU A 92 5.08 -5.59 -1.13
CA LEU A 92 3.82 -4.90 -1.39
C LEU A 92 2.73 -5.89 -1.87
N LEU A 93 3.07 -6.80 -2.77
CA LEU A 93 2.14 -7.81 -3.28
C LEU A 93 1.75 -8.81 -2.18
N GLU A 94 2.69 -9.26 -1.38
CA GLU A 94 2.45 -10.14 -0.22
C GLU A 94 1.52 -9.46 0.79
N ALA A 95 1.74 -8.18 1.09
CA ALA A 95 0.85 -7.40 1.94
C ALA A 95 -0.57 -7.31 1.36
N LYS A 96 -0.72 -7.14 0.04
CA LYS A 96 -2.04 -7.17 -0.61
C LYS A 96 -2.71 -8.53 -0.49
N VAL A 97 -1.97 -9.62 -0.74
CA VAL A 97 -2.49 -10.98 -0.60
C VAL A 97 -2.93 -11.25 0.84
N ALA A 98 -2.09 -10.92 1.83
CA ALA A 98 -2.41 -11.08 3.25
C ALA A 98 -3.68 -10.31 3.65
N ASN A 99 -3.84 -9.07 3.18
CA ASN A 99 -5.04 -8.26 3.42
C ASN A 99 -6.30 -8.86 2.76
N THR A 100 -6.18 -9.51 1.60
CA THR A 100 -7.32 -10.21 0.98
C THR A 100 -7.65 -11.53 1.66
N ALA A 101 -6.64 -12.24 2.18
CA ALA A 101 -6.81 -13.48 2.90
C ALA A 101 -7.56 -13.26 4.23
N SER A 102 -7.22 -12.20 4.97
CA SER A 102 -7.92 -11.81 6.20
C SER A 102 -9.32 -11.23 5.96
N ARG A 103 -9.61 -10.76 4.74
CA ARG A 103 -10.92 -10.25 4.32
C ARG A 103 -11.81 -11.29 3.66
N LYS A 104 -11.47 -12.59 3.72
CA LYS A 104 -12.53 -13.59 3.57
C LYS A 104 -13.48 -13.37 4.76
N ARG A 105 -14.74 -13.02 4.48
CA ARG A 105 -15.77 -12.94 5.53
C ARG A 105 -15.67 -14.24 6.33
N LYS A 106 -15.52 -14.16 7.65
CA LYS A 106 -15.58 -15.36 8.49
C LYS A 106 -16.86 -16.08 8.11
N ALA A 107 -16.73 -17.31 7.60
CA ALA A 107 -17.89 -18.19 7.55
C ALA A 107 -18.42 -18.22 8.98
N VAL A 108 -19.70 -17.88 9.15
CA VAL A 108 -20.32 -17.94 10.45
C VAL A 108 -20.19 -19.39 10.90
N GLU A 109 -19.50 -19.62 12.00
CA GLU A 109 -19.42 -20.93 12.63
C GLU A 109 -20.83 -21.22 13.15
N LEU A 110 -21.59 -21.99 12.37
CA LEU A 110 -22.93 -22.41 12.75
C LEU A 110 -22.76 -23.54 13.77
N ASP A 111 -22.80 -23.21 15.05
CA ASP A 111 -23.08 -24.22 16.07
C ASP A 111 -24.46 -24.83 15.76
N LEU A 112 -24.53 -26.17 15.72
CA LEU A 112 -25.75 -26.91 15.40
C LEU A 112 -26.90 -26.62 16.38
N ASN A 113 -26.58 -26.15 17.59
CA ASN A 113 -27.55 -25.74 18.59
C ASN A 113 -27.88 -24.24 18.56
N THR A 114 -27.14 -23.43 17.80
CA THR A 114 -27.38 -21.99 17.67
C THR A 114 -28.27 -21.74 16.45
N LYS A 115 -29.56 -21.52 16.69
CA LYS A 115 -30.54 -21.21 15.64
C LYS A 115 -30.47 -19.73 15.27
N PHE A 116 -30.01 -19.42 14.06
CA PHE A 116 -30.21 -18.08 13.49
C PHE A 116 -31.67 -17.92 13.07
N ALA A 117 -32.22 -16.72 13.26
CA ALA A 117 -33.56 -16.42 12.78
C ALA A 117 -33.62 -16.62 11.26
N THR A 118 -34.56 -17.45 10.81
CA THR A 118 -34.78 -17.70 9.38
C THR A 118 -35.45 -16.47 8.76
N ILE A 119 -35.23 -16.23 7.46
CA ILE A 119 -35.86 -15.09 6.74
C ILE A 119 -37.39 -15.04 6.94
N LYS A 120 -38.05 -16.21 7.06
CA LYS A 120 -39.48 -16.31 7.36
C LYS A 120 -39.83 -15.76 8.75
N GLU A 121 -39.01 -16.07 9.75
CA GLU A 121 -39.20 -15.62 11.13
C GLU A 121 -38.98 -14.11 11.24
N VAL A 122 -37.98 -13.58 10.52
CA VAL A 122 -37.75 -12.13 10.44
C VAL A 122 -38.93 -11.41 9.78
N ARG A 123 -39.43 -11.93 8.64
CA ARG A 123 -40.62 -11.34 7.99
C ARG A 123 -41.86 -11.39 8.87
N GLN A 124 -42.07 -12.51 9.55
CA GLN A 124 -43.20 -12.65 10.46
C GLN A 124 -43.12 -11.65 11.62
N ALA A 125 -41.92 -11.47 12.21
CA ALA A 125 -41.70 -10.47 13.26
C ALA A 125 -41.89 -9.03 12.75
N GLN A 126 -41.52 -8.73 11.50
CA GLN A 126 -41.79 -7.42 10.88
C GLN A 126 -43.28 -7.16 10.68
N ILE A 127 -44.04 -8.18 10.26
CA ILE A 127 -45.51 -8.10 10.14
C ILE A 127 -46.15 -7.93 11.52
N GLU A 128 -45.69 -8.69 12.52
CA GLU A 128 -46.19 -8.62 13.90
C GLU A 128 -45.86 -7.29 14.58
N ALA A 129 -44.70 -6.69 14.28
CA ALA A 129 -44.30 -5.36 14.73
C ALA A 129 -45.02 -4.22 13.98
N GLY A 130 -45.84 -4.54 12.96
CA GLY A 130 -46.56 -3.55 12.15
C GLY A 130 -45.69 -2.79 11.15
N GLU A 131 -44.49 -3.30 10.83
CA GLU A 131 -43.52 -2.66 9.94
C GLU A 131 -43.71 -3.06 8.46
N ALA A 132 -44.40 -4.19 8.17
CA ALA A 132 -44.69 -4.66 6.82
C ALA A 132 -46.10 -5.30 6.73
N GLU A 133 -46.83 -5.06 5.63
CA GLU A 133 -48.12 -5.74 5.35
C GLU A 133 -47.87 -7.09 4.65
N SER A 134 -48.66 -8.11 5.00
CA SER A 134 -48.59 -9.42 4.36
C SER A 134 -49.25 -9.37 2.98
N ASP A 135 -48.47 -9.11 1.93
CA ASP A 135 -48.95 -9.23 0.56
C ASP A 135 -49.29 -10.69 0.26
N SER A 136 -50.54 -11.04 0.49
CA SER A 136 -51.17 -12.25 -0.01
C SER A 136 -51.91 -11.89 -1.30
N ASP A 137 -51.15 -11.66 -2.37
CA ASP A 137 -51.74 -11.52 -3.70
C ASP A 137 -51.06 -12.46 -4.70
N GLU A 138 -51.79 -13.52 -5.02
CA GLU A 138 -51.55 -14.46 -6.10
C GLU A 138 -51.63 -13.69 -7.43
N SER A 139 -50.50 -13.43 -8.10
CA SER A 139 -50.56 -13.09 -9.53
C SER A 139 -49.29 -13.43 -10.32
N SER A 140 -49.44 -14.53 -11.05
CA SER A 140 -49.15 -14.70 -12.48
C SER A 140 -47.71 -14.80 -12.99
N ALA A 141 -47.41 -16.03 -13.41
CA ALA A 141 -46.54 -16.51 -14.48
C ALA A 141 -45.64 -15.50 -15.23
N SER A 142 -44.35 -15.82 -15.31
CA SER A 142 -43.58 -15.57 -16.52
C SER A 142 -42.69 -16.76 -16.84
N GLU A 143 -42.99 -17.32 -17.99
CA GLU A 143 -42.29 -18.36 -18.74
C GLU A 143 -40.90 -17.85 -19.21
N LEU A 144 -39.92 -18.77 -19.26
CA LEU A 144 -38.49 -18.52 -19.49
C LEU A 144 -38.16 -18.00 -20.92
N PRO A 145 -36.91 -17.56 -21.15
CA PRO A 145 -36.15 -18.36 -22.10
C PRO A 145 -34.77 -18.77 -21.57
N SER A 146 -34.46 -20.04 -21.85
CA SER A 146 -33.18 -20.72 -21.69
C SER A 146 -32.07 -19.95 -22.41
N GLU A 147 -31.06 -19.49 -21.68
CA GLU A 147 -29.86 -18.89 -22.28
C GLU A 147 -29.09 -19.97 -23.05
N ALA A 148 -28.94 -19.74 -24.36
CA ALA A 148 -28.30 -20.65 -25.28
C ALA A 148 -26.85 -20.98 -24.86
N GLU A 149 -26.48 -22.26 -24.91
CA GLU A 149 -25.08 -22.67 -24.84
C GLU A 149 -24.26 -22.01 -25.96
N SER A 150 -23.46 -21.01 -25.61
CA SER A 150 -22.47 -20.38 -26.48
C SER A 150 -21.31 -21.34 -26.72
N CYS A 151 -21.47 -22.23 -27.71
CA CYS A 151 -20.41 -23.16 -28.12
C CYS A 151 -19.35 -22.46 -28.97
N ILE A 152 -18.07 -22.70 -28.67
CA ILE A 152 -16.94 -22.28 -29.50
C ILE A 152 -16.61 -23.40 -30.48
N ILE A 153 -16.68 -23.13 -31.78
CA ILE A 153 -16.31 -24.09 -32.82
C ILE A 153 -14.80 -24.03 -33.06
N VAL A 154 -14.11 -25.14 -32.82
CA VAL A 154 -12.69 -25.32 -33.16
C VAL A 154 -12.60 -26.10 -34.46
N ALA A 155 -12.28 -25.43 -35.57
CA ALA A 155 -11.98 -26.09 -36.83
C ALA A 155 -10.56 -26.70 -36.77
N SER A 156 -10.44 -28.02 -36.91
CA SER A 156 -9.17 -28.68 -37.18
C SER A 156 -8.87 -28.59 -38.68
N ARG A 157 -7.75 -27.96 -39.05
CA ARG A 157 -7.18 -28.10 -40.39
C ARG A 157 -6.57 -29.50 -40.49
N GLY A 158 -7.23 -30.38 -41.23
CA GLY A 158 -6.69 -31.66 -41.66
C GLY A 158 -5.64 -31.46 -42.76
N SER A 159 -4.54 -32.21 -42.59
CA SER A 159 -3.44 -32.60 -43.50
C SER A 159 -3.11 -31.74 -44.71
#